data_AF-A0A2M7L498-F1
#
_entry.id   AF-A0A2M7L498-F1
#
_cell.length_a   1.000
_cell.length_b   1.000
_cell.length_c   1.000
_cell.angle_alpha   90.00
_cell.angle_beta   90.00
_cell.angle_gamma   90.00
#
_symmetry.space_group_name_H-M   'P 1'
#
loop_
_entity.id
_entity.type
_entity.pdbx_description
1 polymer ?
#
loop_
_entity_poly.entity_id
_entity_poly.type
_entity_poly.pdbx_seq_one_letter_code
_entity_poly.pdbx_strand_id
1 'polypeptide(L)'
;MKKTCLLIAAAACFGLTAQIAMADIDAEKIYNGKCKMCHKIDKKKMGPGFALMNSDEAVLKAAITDGRKSMPKFSSKLNEEEIDAMVAFIKSKQAEVK
;
A
#
# COMPACT_ATOMS: atom_id res chain seq x y z
N MET A 1 22.56 -55.51 -31.98
CA MET A 1 23.74 -54.77 -31.49
C MET A 1 23.25 -53.44 -30.91
N LYS A 2 23.16 -53.33 -29.57
CA LYS A 2 23.83 -52.30 -28.74
C LYS A 2 23.73 -50.90 -29.38
N LYS A 3 22.99 -49.94 -28.82
CA LYS A 3 23.36 -49.25 -27.58
C LYS A 3 22.15 -48.63 -26.88
N THR A 4 21.97 -49.00 -25.62
CA THR A 4 21.19 -48.29 -24.61
C THR A 4 22.10 -47.26 -23.94
N CYS A 5 21.66 -46.00 -23.85
CA CYS A 5 22.12 -44.95 -22.93
C CYS A 5 20.91 -44.02 -22.79
N LEU A 6 19.95 -44.27 -21.88
CA LEU A 6 19.94 -43.81 -20.48
C LEU A 6 20.51 -42.37 -20.31
N LEU A 7 19.62 -41.38 -20.11
CA LEU A 7 19.52 -40.53 -18.90
C LEU A 7 19.10 -39.05 -19.14
N ILE A 8 18.10 -38.64 -18.34
CA ILE A 8 17.89 -37.34 -17.66
C ILE A 8 17.04 -36.24 -18.32
N ALA A 9 16.14 -35.70 -17.46
CA ALA A 9 15.48 -34.39 -17.44
C ALA A 9 14.25 -34.20 -18.35
N ALA A 10 13.11 -33.67 -17.91
CA ALA A 10 12.77 -32.97 -16.68
C ALA A 10 11.29 -33.21 -16.34
N ALA A 11 11.00 -33.46 -15.06
CA ALA A 11 9.66 -33.29 -14.53
C ALA A 11 9.32 -31.80 -14.57
N ALA A 12 8.57 -31.38 -15.59
CA ALA A 12 7.94 -30.07 -15.63
C ALA A 12 6.73 -30.09 -14.68
N CYS A 13 7.01 -30.09 -13.37
CA CYS A 13 6.07 -29.59 -12.38
C CYS A 13 5.99 -28.07 -12.63
N PHE A 14 5.16 -27.67 -13.59
CA PHE A 14 4.73 -26.29 -13.72
C PHE A 14 4.05 -25.94 -12.40
N GLY A 15 4.80 -25.22 -11.57
CA GLY A 15 4.35 -24.75 -10.28
C GLY A 15 3.05 -24.01 -10.47
N LEU A 16 2.00 -24.51 -9.84
CA LEU A 16 0.79 -23.77 -9.54
C LEU A 16 1.23 -22.59 -8.66
N THR A 17 1.61 -21.48 -9.27
CA THR A 17 1.73 -20.22 -8.55
C THR A 17 0.32 -19.89 -8.13
N ALA A 18 -0.01 -20.23 -6.87
CA ALA A 18 -1.15 -19.67 -6.19
C ALA A 18 -0.97 -18.15 -6.25
N GLN A 19 -1.61 -17.53 -7.25
CA GLN A 19 -1.85 -16.11 -7.24
C GLN A 19 -2.78 -15.91 -6.04
N ILE A 20 -2.19 -15.62 -4.88
CA ILE A 20 -2.92 -15.10 -3.75
C ILE A 20 -3.59 -13.86 -4.30
N ALA A 21 -4.90 -13.94 -4.52
CA ALA A 21 -5.72 -12.81 -4.88
C ALA A 21 -5.67 -11.87 -3.67
N MET A 22 -4.67 -11.00 -3.64
CA MET A 22 -4.68 -9.83 -2.77
C MET A 22 -5.90 -9.04 -3.22
N ALA A 23 -6.93 -8.97 -2.37
CA ALA A 23 -8.03 -8.07 -2.61
C ALA A 23 -7.43 -6.67 -2.78
N ASP A 24 -7.64 -6.07 -3.96
CA ASP A 24 -7.08 -4.75 -4.26
C ASP A 24 -7.75 -3.73 -3.34
N ILE A 25 -6.96 -3.14 -2.44
CA ILE A 25 -7.47 -2.17 -1.46
C ILE A 25 -7.61 -0.82 -2.16
N ASP A 26 -8.86 -0.36 -2.30
CA ASP A 26 -9.19 0.94 -2.87
C ASP A 26 -8.87 2.08 -1.87
N ALA A 27 -7.59 2.47 -1.84
CA ALA A 27 -7.10 3.57 -1.01
C ALA A 27 -7.72 4.92 -1.40
N GLU A 28 -8.13 5.11 -2.67
CA GLU A 28 -8.80 6.34 -3.09
C GLU A 28 -10.19 6.47 -2.45
N LYS A 29 -10.94 5.36 -2.36
CA LYS A 29 -12.21 5.32 -1.62
C LYS A 29 -12.01 5.61 -0.14
N ILE A 30 -10.97 5.07 0.49
CA ILE A 30 -10.63 5.38 1.90
C ILE A 30 -10.30 6.87 2.04
N TYR A 31 -9.48 7.42 1.15
CA TYR A 31 -9.16 8.85 1.13
C TYR A 31 -10.43 9.71 1.03
N ASN A 32 -11.30 9.42 0.07
CA ASN A 32 -12.52 10.16 -0.16
C ASN A 32 -13.48 10.10 1.04
N GLY A 33 -13.59 8.93 1.68
CA GLY A 33 -14.50 8.71 2.81
C GLY A 33 -14.00 9.20 4.17
N LYS A 34 -12.67 9.16 4.41
CA LYS A 34 -12.10 9.35 5.75
C LYS A 34 -11.10 10.49 5.85
N CYS A 35 -10.35 10.80 4.78
CA CYS A 35 -9.19 11.70 4.83
C CYS A 35 -9.46 13.07 4.20
N LYS A 36 -10.21 13.11 3.09
CA LYS A 36 -10.48 14.30 2.25
C LYS A 36 -11.18 15.44 3.00
N MET A 37 -11.86 15.13 4.10
CA MET A 37 -12.45 16.15 4.96
C MET A 37 -11.37 17.08 5.56
N CYS A 38 -10.19 16.57 5.87
CA CYS A 38 -9.12 17.33 6.53
C CYS A 38 -7.90 17.57 5.64
N HIS A 39 -7.67 16.68 4.67
CA HIS A 39 -6.51 16.71 3.78
C HIS A 39 -6.93 16.94 2.34
N LYS A 40 -6.14 17.73 1.59
CA LYS A 40 -6.19 17.76 0.12
C LYS A 40 -4.94 17.03 -0.42
N ILE A 41 -4.85 16.86 -1.73
CA ILE A 41 -3.68 16.24 -2.34
C ILE A 41 -2.50 17.21 -2.37
N ASP A 42 -2.72 18.37 -2.98
CA ASP A 42 -1.70 19.34 -3.42
C ASP A 42 -1.44 20.47 -2.43
N LYS A 43 -2.37 20.71 -1.49
CA LYS A 43 -2.31 21.87 -0.60
C LYS A 43 -2.84 21.60 0.79
N LYS A 44 -2.51 22.49 1.72
CA LYS A 44 -3.03 22.45 3.08
C LYS A 44 -4.54 22.70 3.10
N LYS A 45 -5.23 21.99 4.00
CA LYS A 45 -6.62 22.30 4.41
C LYS A 45 -6.66 22.44 5.93
N MET A 46 -7.01 21.38 6.64
CA MET A 46 -6.83 21.29 8.10
C MET A 46 -5.46 20.66 8.38
N GLY A 47 -5.20 19.52 7.76
CA GLY A 47 -3.88 18.91 7.68
C GLY A 47 -3.09 19.37 6.45
N PRO A 48 -1.80 19.01 6.37
CA PRO A 48 -1.01 19.21 5.16
C PRO A 48 -1.59 18.44 3.98
N GLY A 49 -1.29 18.89 2.76
CA GLY A 49 -1.62 18.13 1.55
C GLY A 49 -0.77 16.87 1.47
N PHE A 50 -1.32 15.76 0.97
CA PHE A 50 -0.61 14.47 0.90
C PHE A 50 0.74 14.57 0.18
N ALA A 51 0.76 15.33 -0.92
CA ALA A 51 1.94 15.61 -1.73
C ALA A 51 3.02 16.42 -0.98
N LEU A 52 2.65 17.09 0.12
CA LEU A 52 3.51 17.97 0.94
C LEU A 52 3.80 17.39 2.33
N MET A 53 3.44 16.13 2.59
CA MET A 53 3.69 15.46 3.87
C MET A 53 5.14 15.00 4.01
N ASN A 54 5.48 14.51 5.20
CA ASN A 54 6.73 13.78 5.42
C ASN A 54 6.77 12.55 4.48
N SER A 55 7.95 12.25 3.93
CA SER A 55 8.16 11.11 3.02
C SER A 55 8.58 9.82 3.72
N ASP A 56 8.85 9.87 5.01
CA ASP A 56 9.16 8.70 5.84
C ASP A 56 7.92 7.84 6.06
N GLU A 57 8.00 6.58 5.64
CA GLU A 57 6.89 5.64 5.67
C GLU A 57 6.43 5.30 7.08
N ALA A 58 7.36 5.12 8.02
CA ALA A 58 7.05 4.80 9.40
C ALA A 58 6.36 5.97 10.10
N VAL A 59 6.78 7.21 9.80
CA VAL A 59 6.12 8.42 10.31
C VAL A 59 4.70 8.54 9.76
N LEU A 60 4.48 8.25 8.47
CA LEU A 60 3.14 8.25 7.86
C LEU A 60 2.25 7.16 8.47
N LYS A 61 2.76 5.92 8.58
CA LYS A 61 2.03 4.78 9.17
C LYS A 61 1.63 5.10 10.61
N ALA A 62 2.57 5.52 11.45
CA ALA A 62 2.29 5.89 12.84
C ALA A 62 1.24 7.02 12.95
N ALA A 63 1.31 8.04 12.10
CA ALA A 63 0.33 9.13 12.14
C ALA A 63 -1.09 8.68 11.77
N ILE A 64 -1.24 7.70 10.87
CA ILE A 64 -2.56 7.12 10.54
C ILE A 64 -3.02 6.20 11.67
N THR A 65 -2.14 5.31 12.15
CA THR A 65 -2.44 4.31 13.17
C THR A 65 -2.83 4.96 14.50
N ASP A 66 -2.01 5.88 15.01
CA ASP A 66 -2.11 6.43 16.36
C ASP A 66 -2.69 7.84 16.39
N GLY A 67 -2.85 8.47 15.23
CA GLY A 67 -3.20 9.87 15.12
C GLY A 67 -2.00 10.77 15.39
N ARG A 68 -2.20 12.08 15.19
CA ARG A 68 -1.14 13.07 15.42
C ARG A 68 -1.73 14.46 15.64
N LYS A 69 -1.42 15.08 16.78
CA LYS A 69 -2.00 16.38 17.17
C LYS A 69 -3.53 16.29 17.13
N SER A 70 -4.17 17.10 16.29
CA SER A 70 -5.63 17.10 16.09
C SER A 70 -6.13 16.03 15.11
N MET A 71 -5.23 15.28 14.44
CA MET A 71 -5.62 14.16 13.59
C MET A 71 -5.99 12.96 14.47
N PRO A 72 -7.22 12.41 14.37
CA PRO A 72 -7.62 11.25 15.16
C PRO A 72 -6.87 10.00 14.73
N LYS A 73 -6.80 9.02 15.63
CA LYS A 73 -6.30 7.67 15.31
C LYS A 73 -7.26 6.92 14.38
N PHE A 74 -6.72 6.12 13.46
CA PHE A 74 -7.50 5.30 12.54
C PHE A 74 -7.35 3.79 12.73
N SER A 75 -6.48 3.32 13.62
CA SER A 75 -6.34 1.88 13.97
C SER A 75 -7.63 1.20 14.45
N SER A 76 -8.62 1.97 14.91
CA SER A 76 -9.95 1.43 15.27
C SER A 76 -10.96 1.44 14.11
N LYS A 77 -10.56 1.90 12.92
CA LYS A 77 -11.42 2.10 11.74
C LYS A 77 -10.85 1.52 10.46
N LEU A 78 -9.56 1.22 10.44
CA LEU A 78 -8.81 0.66 9.33
C LEU A 78 -7.94 -0.49 9.87
N ASN A 79 -7.85 -1.57 9.11
CA ASN A 79 -6.91 -2.65 9.40
C ASN A 79 -5.49 -2.28 8.92
N GLU A 80 -4.50 -3.14 9.22
CA GLU A 80 -3.10 -2.87 8.86
C GLU A 80 -2.88 -2.74 7.34
N GLU A 81 -3.49 -3.61 6.55
CA GLU A 81 -3.36 -3.60 5.09
C GLU A 81 -3.95 -2.31 4.49
N GLU A 82 -5.07 -1.83 5.01
CA GLU A 82 -5.70 -0.56 4.62
C GLU A 82 -4.82 0.65 4.99
N ILE A 83 -4.15 0.59 6.14
CA ILE A 83 -3.21 1.63 6.55
C ILE A 83 -2.01 1.65 5.62
N ASP A 84 -1.44 0.48 5.31
CA ASP A 84 -0.30 0.37 4.40
C ASP A 84 -0.66 0.82 2.98
N ALA A 85 -1.85 0.47 2.49
CA ALA A 85 -2.37 0.97 1.22
C ALA A 85 -2.52 2.50 1.22
N MET A 86 -2.95 3.10 2.34
CA MET A 86 -3.04 4.56 2.48
C MET A 86 -1.67 5.23 2.50
N VAL A 87 -0.66 4.62 3.12
CA VAL A 87 0.71 5.14 3.09
C VAL A 87 1.29 5.07 1.67
N ALA A 88 1.08 3.96 0.96
CA ALA A 88 1.46 3.84 -0.44
C ALA A 88 0.75 4.90 -1.32
N PHE A 89 -0.55 5.12 -1.07
CA PHE A 89 -1.32 6.17 -1.75
C PHE A 89 -0.74 7.56 -1.49
N ILE A 90 -0.41 7.93 -0.24
CA ILE A 90 0.25 9.21 0.07
C ILE A 90 1.56 9.35 -0.70
N LYS A 91 2.42 8.31 -0.69
CA LYS A 91 3.71 8.32 -1.38
C LYS A 91 3.55 8.47 -2.89
N SER A 92 2.53 7.85 -3.49
CA SER A 92 2.22 8.04 -4.92
C SER A 92 1.94 9.51 -5.25
N LYS A 93 1.21 10.22 -4.38
CA LYS A 93 0.90 11.65 -4.55
C LYS A 93 2.09 12.57 -4.31
N GLN A 94 3.04 12.15 -3.49
CA GLN A 94 4.32 12.86 -3.33
C GLN A 94 5.21 12.69 -4.57
N ALA A 95 5.15 11.54 -5.24
CA ALA A 95 5.91 11.31 -6.47
C ALA A 95 5.36 12.12 -7.66
N GLU A 96 4.05 12.37 -7.71
CA GLU A 96 3.40 13.16 -8.77
C GLU A 96 3.78 14.66 -8.78
N VAL A 97 4.34 15.20 -7.69
CA VAL A 97 4.73 16.62 -7.54
C VAL A 97 6.24 16.86 -7.49
N LYS A 98 7.05 15.81 -7.59
CA LYS A 98 8.52 15.92 -7.71
C LYS A 98 8.90 16.13 -9.16
#